data_AF-A0A2D5XAW2-F1
#
_entry.id   AF-A0A2D5XAW2-F1
#
_cell.length_a   1.000
_cell.length_b   1.000
_cell.length_c   1.000
_cell.angle_alpha   90.00
_cell.angle_beta   90.00
_cell.angle_gamma   90.00
#
_symmetry.space_group_name_H-M   'P 1'
#
loop_
_entity.id
_entity.type
_entity.pdbx_description
1 polymer ?
#
loop_
_entity_poly.entity_id
_entity_poly.type
_entity_poly.pdbx_seq_one_letter_code
_entity_poly.pdbx_strand_id
1 'polypeptide(L)'
;MGEFTNIYRKICDYRDYIGIVEENSNLIVELHLLEARPSSLHCPPYDKPHRLDNQADQRQFSFKDRNFSTQSSPLPPTPVNQEIRKMDIEYRRIIGGNFGDDMNSWFWERLSPGGWNETENTLLGIGSLLGSDRDPRKVWHVIGSGAGYRYPLDLSSSKHWNFLAVRGPLTALALGLSEEKGCTDTAILLALMSEFEPLPEEEREGIIFIPHHGAAENCEWDSICEAAGVKYIDPRIESKEVIETIRKSKLVLSGAMHAAIIADTFRVKWLPITTSSTINHFKWLDWTISMNVPYDPVFVGPGSLGGKIQHFVYKYSWASQKIPANAKEAIAYLKKRNRLGIVHNLKAGLIWKLGTYVERGLRSKPLSKIGKRIDNKATKVAVKTLRTASESRGMLSDDDTFQHRLDKMEEHLNSIIGIKTNEKE
;
A
#
# COMPACT_ATOMS: atom_id res chain seq x y z
N MET A 1 5.45 -29.22 -20.51
CA MET A 1 5.60 -29.83 -19.17
C MET A 1 7.05 -29.87 -18.68
N GLY A 2 8.00 -29.16 -19.31
CA GLY A 2 9.44 -29.20 -18.96
C GLY A 2 10.06 -27.90 -18.46
N GLU A 3 9.28 -26.81 -18.29
CA GLU A 3 9.80 -25.51 -17.82
C GLU A 3 9.34 -25.14 -16.40
N PHE A 4 8.47 -25.95 -15.79
CA PHE A 4 7.96 -25.75 -14.43
C PHE A 4 9.01 -25.97 -13.32
N THR A 5 10.21 -26.44 -13.64
CA THR A 5 11.20 -26.87 -12.64
C THR A 5 12.26 -25.82 -12.31
N ASN A 6 12.43 -24.78 -13.14
CA ASN A 6 13.57 -23.86 -13.00
C ASN A 6 13.30 -22.65 -12.08
N ILE A 7 12.07 -22.17 -11.98
CA ILE A 7 11.70 -21.08 -11.05
C ILE A 7 11.58 -21.59 -9.61
N TYR A 8 11.14 -22.85 -9.42
CA TYR A 8 11.00 -23.44 -8.09
C TYR A 8 12.34 -23.73 -7.39
N ARG A 9 13.44 -23.93 -8.14
CA ARG A 9 14.76 -24.16 -7.52
C ARG A 9 15.32 -22.94 -6.81
N LYS A 10 14.98 -21.71 -7.21
CA LYS A 10 15.48 -20.49 -6.53
C LYS A 10 14.78 -20.18 -5.20
N ILE A 11 13.62 -20.78 -4.93
CA ILE A 11 12.85 -20.56 -3.68
C ILE A 11 13.29 -21.55 -2.58
N CYS A 12 14.01 -22.62 -2.92
CA CYS A 12 14.31 -23.72 -1.98
C CYS A 12 15.65 -23.65 -1.25
N ASP A 13 16.57 -22.73 -1.58
CA ASP A 13 17.93 -22.71 -1.01
C ASP A 13 18.15 -21.76 0.19
N TYR A 14 17.10 -21.20 0.78
CA TYR A 14 17.20 -20.31 1.97
C TYR A 14 16.65 -20.95 3.25
N ARG A 15 17.02 -22.21 3.51
CA ARG A 15 16.45 -23.02 4.60
C ARG A 15 17.31 -23.26 5.83
N ASP A 16 18.46 -22.61 5.94
CA ASP A 16 19.28 -22.64 7.16
C ASP A 16 19.27 -21.25 7.81
N TYR A 17 18.99 -21.21 9.13
CA TYR A 17 18.74 -20.04 10.01
C TYR A 17 17.29 -19.66 10.32
N ILE A 18 16.49 -20.59 10.86
CA ILE A 18 15.46 -20.23 11.85
C ILE A 18 15.56 -21.20 13.03
N GLY A 19 16.40 -20.85 13.99
CA GLY A 19 16.36 -21.37 15.36
C GLY A 19 16.03 -20.22 16.29
N ILE A 20 15.18 -20.49 17.28
CA ILE A 20 14.81 -19.63 18.43
C ILE A 20 13.64 -18.67 18.14
N VAL A 21 12.41 -19.05 18.55
CA VAL A 21 11.63 -18.48 19.67
C VAL A 21 10.34 -19.31 19.77
N GLU A 22 10.38 -20.40 20.52
CA GLU A 22 9.22 -20.93 21.25
C GLU A 22 9.51 -20.69 22.73
N GLU A 23 8.68 -19.88 23.40
CA GLU A 23 8.25 -20.10 24.78
C GLU A 23 7.38 -18.93 25.27
N ASN A 24 6.43 -19.30 26.15
CA ASN A 24 5.49 -18.45 26.89
C ASN A 24 4.12 -18.17 26.24
N SER A 25 3.41 -19.26 25.95
CA SER A 25 1.97 -19.36 26.19
C SER A 25 1.70 -19.47 27.70
N ASN A 26 1.34 -18.36 28.36
CA ASN A 26 0.59 -18.35 29.62
C ASN A 26 0.14 -16.91 29.95
N LEU A 27 -1.01 -16.51 29.41
CA LEU A 27 -1.90 -15.51 30.02
C LEU A 27 -3.28 -15.58 29.32
N ILE A 28 -3.97 -16.71 29.47
CA ILE A 28 -5.40 -16.81 29.19
C ILE A 28 -6.09 -16.59 30.54
N VAL A 29 -6.70 -15.42 30.73
CA VAL A 29 -7.61 -15.19 31.85
C VAL A 29 -8.95 -15.81 31.47
N GLU A 30 -9.27 -16.94 32.09
CA GLU A 30 -10.64 -17.44 32.19
C GLU A 30 -11.50 -16.42 32.95
N LEU A 31 -12.58 -15.93 32.33
CA LEU A 31 -13.69 -15.35 33.06
C LEU A 31 -15.00 -15.78 32.40
N HIS A 32 -15.75 -16.54 33.18
CA HIS A 32 -17.07 -17.09 32.90
C HIS A 32 -18.15 -15.99 32.78
N LEU A 33 -19.10 -16.27 31.88
CA LEU A 33 -20.48 -15.79 31.74
C LEU A 33 -20.99 -14.73 32.74
N LEU A 34 -21.37 -13.57 32.19
CA LEU A 34 -22.50 -12.77 32.68
C LEU A 34 -23.33 -12.29 31.49
N GLU A 35 -24.56 -12.77 31.42
CA GLU A 35 -25.61 -12.26 30.54
C GLU A 35 -25.99 -10.84 30.98
N ALA A 36 -25.78 -9.85 30.11
CA ALA A 36 -26.38 -8.53 30.26
C ALA A 36 -26.95 -8.07 28.91
N ARG A 37 -28.25 -7.80 28.91
CA ARG A 37 -29.06 -7.34 27.77
C ARG A 37 -28.55 -5.99 27.22
N PRO A 38 -28.76 -5.70 25.91
CA PRO A 38 -28.11 -4.58 25.24
C PRO A 38 -28.82 -3.26 25.52
N SER A 39 -28.10 -2.27 26.03
CA SER A 39 -28.46 -0.86 25.91
C SER A 39 -27.58 -0.20 24.85
N SER A 40 -28.26 0.51 23.95
CA SER A 40 -27.76 1.15 22.74
C SER A 40 -26.70 2.22 23.04
N LEU A 41 -25.43 1.93 22.73
CA LEU A 41 -24.35 2.91 22.70
C LEU A 41 -23.48 2.69 21.47
N HIS A 42 -23.43 3.71 20.62
CA HIS A 42 -22.76 3.75 19.32
C HIS A 42 -21.27 3.38 19.38
N CYS A 43 -20.85 2.44 18.52
CA CYS A 43 -19.46 2.31 18.09
C CYS A 43 -19.13 3.44 17.09
N PRO A 44 -17.94 4.06 17.16
CA PRO A 44 -17.45 4.89 16.06
C PRO A 44 -17.19 4.02 14.82
N PRO A 45 -17.45 4.50 13.59
CA PRO A 45 -17.23 3.72 12.38
C PRO A 45 -15.73 3.61 12.10
N TYR A 46 -15.23 2.38 12.02
CA TYR A 46 -13.92 2.07 11.44
C TYR A 46 -14.14 1.34 10.12
N ASP A 47 -13.49 1.86 9.07
CA ASP A 47 -13.56 1.51 7.64
C ASP A 47 -14.17 0.14 7.33
N LYS A 48 -15.49 0.14 7.13
CA LYS A 48 -16.17 -0.74 6.17
C LYS A 48 -16.44 0.06 4.90
N PRO A 49 -16.40 -0.55 3.70
CA PRO A 49 -16.94 0.09 2.51
C PRO A 49 -18.45 0.21 2.70
N HIS A 50 -18.90 1.37 3.15
CA HIS A 50 -20.30 1.71 3.09
C HIS A 50 -20.65 2.03 1.63
N ARG A 51 -21.65 1.32 1.10
CA ARG A 51 -22.54 1.85 0.06
C ARG A 51 -22.97 3.24 0.54
N LEU A 52 -22.42 4.28 -0.08
CA LEU A 52 -22.98 5.62 0.02
C LEU A 52 -23.98 5.73 -1.12
N ASP A 53 -25.25 5.76 -0.75
CA ASP A 53 -26.28 6.30 -1.62
C ASP A 53 -25.90 7.74 -1.97
N ASN A 54 -25.85 7.99 -3.28
CA ASN A 54 -25.71 9.30 -3.87
C ASN A 54 -26.86 10.19 -3.42
N GLN A 55 -26.57 11.21 -2.61
CA GLN A 55 -27.25 12.50 -2.62
C GLN A 55 -26.58 13.46 -1.62
N ALA A 56 -25.78 14.41 -2.13
CA ALA A 56 -25.87 15.86 -1.84
C ALA A 56 -24.55 16.61 -2.10
N ASP A 57 -24.72 17.79 -2.70
CA ASP A 57 -23.80 18.93 -2.81
C ASP A 57 -22.52 18.80 -3.65
N GLN A 58 -22.73 18.74 -4.96
CA GLN A 58 -21.81 19.37 -5.91
C GLN A 58 -21.81 20.90 -5.69
N ARG A 59 -20.77 21.44 -5.05
CA ARG A 59 -20.39 22.84 -5.25
C ARG A 59 -19.21 22.91 -6.21
N GLN A 60 -19.55 23.24 -7.45
CA GLN A 60 -18.59 23.72 -8.45
C GLN A 60 -17.92 24.99 -7.94
N PHE A 61 -16.61 24.97 -7.75
CA PHE A 61 -15.82 26.19 -7.69
C PHE A 61 -15.30 26.51 -9.09
N SER A 62 -16.00 27.44 -9.75
CA SER A 62 -15.61 28.08 -11.01
C SER A 62 -14.62 29.21 -10.71
N PHE A 63 -13.38 29.08 -11.15
CA PHE A 63 -12.45 30.22 -11.22
C PHE A 63 -12.84 31.10 -12.41
N LYS A 64 -13.38 32.30 -12.14
CA LYS A 64 -13.54 33.37 -13.11
C LYS A 64 -12.65 34.56 -12.75
N ASP A 65 -11.95 35.02 -13.79
CA ASP A 65 -11.54 36.38 -14.11
C ASP A 65 -10.55 37.12 -13.19
N ARG A 66 -9.30 37.21 -13.66
CA ARG A 66 -8.48 38.42 -13.51
C ARG A 66 -7.90 38.81 -14.86
N ASN A 67 -8.37 39.96 -15.35
CA ASN A 67 -7.92 40.63 -16.56
C ASN A 67 -6.46 41.10 -16.42
N PHE A 68 -5.61 40.73 -17.36
CA PHE A 68 -4.41 41.50 -17.72
C PHE A 68 -4.33 41.59 -19.25
N SER A 69 -4.32 42.83 -19.74
CA SER A 69 -4.16 43.21 -21.13
C SER A 69 -2.67 43.31 -21.45
N THR A 70 -2.18 42.58 -22.46
CA THR A 70 -0.97 42.94 -23.22
C THR A 70 -1.01 42.36 -24.64
N GLN A 71 -0.39 43.09 -25.56
CA GLN A 71 -0.50 43.05 -27.02
C GLN A 71 -0.10 41.73 -27.69
N SER A 72 -0.75 41.44 -28.82
CA SER A 72 -0.59 40.24 -29.65
C SER A 72 0.52 40.37 -30.70
N SER A 73 1.32 39.32 -30.85
CA SER A 73 2.07 38.98 -32.06
C SER A 73 1.59 37.61 -32.55
N PRO A 74 1.53 37.32 -33.86
CA PRO A 74 0.84 36.13 -34.36
C PRO A 74 1.64 34.85 -34.04
N LEU A 75 0.97 33.92 -33.35
CA LEU A 75 1.45 32.55 -33.11
C LEU A 75 1.36 31.72 -34.40
N PRO A 76 2.26 30.74 -34.60
CA PRO A 76 2.19 29.80 -35.72
C PRO A 76 0.91 28.94 -35.64
N PRO A 77 0.45 28.36 -36.77
CA PRO A 77 -0.84 27.69 -36.84
C PRO A 77 -0.92 26.51 -35.87
N THR A 78 -2.00 26.50 -35.08
CA THR A 78 -2.37 25.43 -34.14
C THR A 78 -2.56 24.11 -34.91
N PRO A 79 -2.02 22.97 -34.44
CA PRO A 79 -2.33 21.68 -35.02
C PRO A 79 -3.83 21.37 -34.87
N VAL A 80 -4.35 20.66 -35.86
CA VAL A 80 -5.73 20.23 -36.02
C VAL A 80 -6.29 19.65 -34.72
N ASN A 81 -7.48 20.12 -34.35
CA ASN A 81 -8.25 19.75 -33.17
C ASN A 81 -8.54 18.23 -33.16
N GLN A 82 -7.64 17.41 -32.62
CA GLN A 82 -7.95 16.04 -32.24
C GLN A 82 -8.92 16.12 -31.05
N GLU A 83 -10.12 15.54 -31.19
CA GLU A 83 -11.05 15.39 -30.06
C GLU A 83 -10.41 14.47 -29.01
N ILE A 84 -9.83 15.07 -27.97
CA ILE A 84 -9.32 14.36 -26.79
C ILE A 84 -10.50 13.62 -26.14
N ARG A 85 -10.46 12.28 -26.13
CA ARG A 85 -11.37 11.46 -25.31
C ARG A 85 -10.91 11.54 -23.87
N LYS A 86 -11.74 12.10 -23.01
CA LYS A 86 -11.33 12.32 -21.63
C LYS A 86 -11.36 10.95 -20.90
N MET A 87 -10.63 10.81 -19.81
CA MET A 87 -10.62 9.60 -18.98
C MET A 87 -10.63 10.02 -17.51
N ASP A 88 -11.44 9.40 -16.65
CA ASP A 88 -11.38 9.67 -15.19
C ASP A 88 -10.32 8.78 -14.52
N ILE A 89 -9.82 9.22 -13.38
CA ILE A 89 -8.87 8.47 -12.55
C ILE A 89 -9.57 8.16 -11.24
N GLU A 90 -9.76 6.87 -10.97
CA GLU A 90 -10.25 6.47 -9.66
C GLU A 90 -9.11 6.04 -8.75
N TYR A 91 -9.06 6.60 -7.55
CA TYR A 91 -8.10 6.21 -6.54
C TYR A 91 -8.67 6.39 -5.13
N ARG A 92 -8.02 5.76 -4.15
CA ARG A 92 -8.43 5.84 -2.75
C ARG A 92 -7.81 7.07 -2.10
N ARG A 93 -8.63 8.00 -1.63
CA ARG A 93 -8.21 9.03 -0.68
C ARG A 93 -8.39 8.52 0.74
N ILE A 94 -7.31 8.51 1.52
CA ILE A 94 -7.35 8.11 2.93
C ILE A 94 -7.49 9.37 3.78
N ILE A 95 -8.48 9.39 4.67
CA ILE A 95 -8.60 10.47 5.66
C ILE A 95 -7.38 10.41 6.56
N GLY A 96 -6.65 11.52 6.65
CA GLY A 96 -5.37 11.58 7.37
C GLY A 96 -4.15 11.28 6.51
N GLY A 97 -4.30 11.00 5.20
CA GLY A 97 -3.20 10.94 4.24
C GLY A 97 -2.56 9.55 4.07
N ASN A 98 -2.07 9.31 2.85
CA ASN A 98 -1.20 8.19 2.48
C ASN A 98 -0.46 8.59 1.21
N PHE A 99 0.79 9.02 1.37
CA PHE A 99 1.62 9.61 0.33
C PHE A 99 1.65 8.79 -0.97
N GLY A 100 1.63 7.46 -0.87
CA GLY A 100 1.69 6.57 -2.03
C GLY A 100 0.38 6.52 -2.83
N ASP A 101 -0.77 6.47 -2.15
CA ASP A 101 -2.07 6.52 -2.85
C ASP A 101 -2.43 7.96 -3.28
N ASP A 102 -2.06 8.96 -2.48
CA ASP A 102 -2.36 10.38 -2.72
C ASP A 102 -1.62 10.94 -3.94
N MET A 103 -0.50 10.32 -4.36
CA MET A 103 0.24 10.74 -5.55
C MET A 103 -0.61 10.68 -6.84
N ASN A 104 -1.65 9.82 -6.88
CA ASN A 104 -2.60 9.78 -8.00
C ASN A 104 -3.21 11.16 -8.32
N SER A 105 -3.24 12.09 -7.36
CA SER A 105 -3.75 13.46 -7.55
C SER A 105 -2.96 14.33 -8.54
N TRP A 106 -1.71 13.98 -8.83
CA TRP A 106 -0.86 14.74 -9.77
C TRP A 106 -0.05 13.85 -10.72
N PHE A 107 0.15 12.57 -10.39
CA PHE A 107 1.01 11.64 -11.12
C PHE A 107 0.63 11.50 -12.60
N TRP A 108 -0.66 11.29 -12.87
CA TRP A 108 -1.17 11.09 -14.22
C TRP A 108 -1.13 12.34 -15.09
N GLU A 109 -1.48 13.50 -14.51
CA GLU A 109 -1.35 14.80 -15.17
C GLU A 109 0.12 15.10 -15.50
N ARG A 110 1.06 14.64 -14.66
CA ARG A 110 2.49 14.83 -14.90
C ARG A 110 3.02 13.96 -16.03
N LEU A 111 2.58 12.70 -16.13
CA LEU A 111 2.96 11.78 -17.21
C LEU A 111 2.30 12.12 -18.54
N SER A 112 1.02 12.53 -18.52
CA SER A 112 0.27 12.90 -19.72
C SER A 112 -0.67 14.07 -19.39
N PRO A 113 -0.26 15.31 -19.67
CA PRO A 113 -1.07 16.50 -19.37
C PRO A 113 -2.44 16.49 -20.06
N GLY A 114 -3.46 16.94 -19.34
CA GLY A 114 -4.83 17.10 -19.83
C GLY A 114 -5.60 15.80 -20.11
N GLY A 115 -6.91 15.93 -20.32
CA GLY A 115 -7.79 14.80 -20.68
C GLY A 115 -8.22 13.92 -19.51
N TRP A 116 -8.07 14.36 -18.26
CA TRP A 116 -8.42 13.58 -17.07
C TRP A 116 -9.80 13.96 -16.46
N ASN A 117 -10.89 13.91 -17.24
CA ASN A 117 -12.22 14.38 -16.80
C ASN A 117 -13.44 13.76 -17.51
N GLU A 118 -13.49 12.43 -17.73
CA GLU A 118 -14.65 11.73 -18.33
C GLU A 118 -15.23 10.60 -17.51
N THR A 119 -16.54 10.43 -17.54
CA THR A 119 -17.19 9.43 -16.70
C THR A 119 -17.27 8.02 -17.28
N GLU A 120 -17.11 7.83 -18.59
CA GLU A 120 -17.30 6.50 -19.22
C GLU A 120 -16.05 5.61 -19.17
N ASN A 121 -14.87 6.18 -19.41
CA ASN A 121 -13.58 5.49 -19.29
C ASN A 121 -12.93 5.85 -17.95
N THR A 122 -12.52 4.86 -17.17
CA THR A 122 -11.92 5.10 -15.86
C THR A 122 -10.64 4.28 -15.67
N LEU A 123 -9.56 4.97 -15.33
CA LEU A 123 -8.26 4.39 -15.03
C LEU A 123 -8.17 3.93 -13.58
N LEU A 124 -7.70 2.71 -13.38
CA LEU A 124 -7.24 2.16 -12.11
C LEU A 124 -5.72 1.96 -12.18
N GLY A 125 -5.03 2.87 -11.50
CA GLY A 125 -3.58 2.93 -11.46
C GLY A 125 -2.99 2.46 -10.13
N ILE A 126 -2.21 3.35 -9.51
CA ILE A 126 -1.52 3.13 -8.25
C ILE A 126 -2.51 2.76 -7.14
N GLY A 127 -2.22 1.68 -6.43
CA GLY A 127 -2.94 1.26 -5.23
C GLY A 127 -3.67 -0.09 -5.36
N SER A 128 -4.51 -0.37 -4.38
CA SER A 128 -5.29 -1.62 -4.31
C SER A 128 -6.76 -1.39 -4.64
N LEU A 129 -7.04 -1.14 -5.91
CA LEU A 129 -8.32 -0.62 -6.39
C LEU A 129 -9.24 -1.71 -6.98
N LEU A 130 -8.74 -2.93 -7.15
CA LEU A 130 -9.50 -4.01 -7.79
C LEU A 130 -10.61 -4.55 -6.88
N GLY A 131 -11.77 -4.88 -7.46
CA GLY A 131 -12.95 -5.40 -6.78
C GLY A 131 -14.13 -5.57 -7.75
N SER A 132 -15.12 -6.39 -7.41
CA SER A 132 -16.26 -6.70 -8.30
C SER A 132 -17.44 -5.73 -8.17
N ASP A 133 -17.45 -4.87 -7.16
CA ASP A 133 -18.49 -3.87 -6.88
C ASP A 133 -18.25 -2.56 -7.65
N ARG A 134 -17.89 -2.67 -8.93
CA ARG A 134 -17.66 -1.56 -9.85
C ARG A 134 -18.88 -1.29 -10.73
N ASP A 135 -19.05 -0.04 -11.16
CA ASP A 135 -20.13 0.35 -12.07
C ASP A 135 -19.96 -0.35 -13.42
N PRO A 136 -20.88 -1.27 -13.81
CA PRO A 136 -20.77 -2.02 -15.06
C PRO A 136 -21.03 -1.16 -16.31
N ARG A 137 -21.47 0.10 -16.13
CA ARG A 137 -21.67 1.06 -17.24
C ARG A 137 -20.38 1.76 -17.65
N LYS A 138 -19.32 1.68 -16.85
CA LYS A 138 -18.01 2.24 -17.14
C LYS A 138 -17.09 1.19 -17.76
N VAL A 139 -16.16 1.62 -18.61
CA VAL A 139 -15.01 0.82 -19.03
C VAL A 139 -13.85 1.09 -18.09
N TRP A 140 -13.34 0.04 -17.45
CA TRP A 140 -12.28 0.12 -16.46
C TRP A 140 -10.95 -0.29 -17.10
N HIS A 141 -10.01 0.64 -17.16
CA HIS A 141 -8.66 0.39 -17.65
C HIS A 141 -7.73 0.17 -16.46
N VAL A 142 -6.97 -0.92 -16.46
CA VAL A 142 -6.08 -1.27 -15.35
C VAL A 142 -4.64 -1.30 -15.83
N ILE A 143 -3.81 -0.51 -15.14
CA ILE A 143 -2.37 -0.51 -15.27
C ILE A 143 -1.78 -0.56 -13.86
N GLY A 144 -1.12 -1.68 -13.52
CA GLY A 144 -0.37 -1.90 -12.28
C GLY A 144 -1.17 -1.90 -10.96
N SER A 145 -2.48 -1.68 -10.98
CA SER A 145 -3.31 -1.84 -9.77
C SER A 145 -3.34 -3.29 -9.29
N GLY A 146 -3.43 -3.50 -7.97
CA GLY A 146 -3.34 -4.83 -7.36
C GLY A 146 -4.51 -5.21 -6.46
N ALA A 147 -4.74 -6.51 -6.27
CA ALA A 147 -5.70 -6.99 -5.28
C ALA A 147 -5.19 -6.76 -3.84
N GLY A 148 -6.10 -6.73 -2.86
CA GLY A 148 -5.68 -6.60 -1.45
C GLY A 148 -6.81 -6.50 -0.44
N TYR A 149 -7.69 -5.50 -0.57
CA TYR A 149 -8.71 -5.16 0.42
C TYR A 149 -10.15 -5.39 -0.03
N ARG A 150 -10.34 -5.77 -1.30
CA ARG A 150 -11.56 -6.38 -1.82
C ARG A 150 -11.14 -7.68 -2.47
N TYR A 151 -11.94 -8.73 -2.31
CA TYR A 151 -11.68 -9.95 -3.06
C TYR A 151 -12.11 -9.71 -4.51
N PRO A 152 -11.20 -9.76 -5.50
CA PRO A 152 -11.63 -9.75 -6.87
C PRO A 152 -12.34 -11.07 -7.17
N LEU A 153 -13.55 -11.00 -7.74
CA LEU A 153 -14.07 -12.15 -8.46
C LEU A 153 -13.16 -12.43 -9.66
N ASP A 154 -13.27 -13.62 -10.26
CA ASP A 154 -12.72 -13.83 -11.59
C ASP A 154 -13.36 -12.80 -12.54
N LEU A 155 -12.55 -11.91 -13.10
CA LEU A 155 -12.98 -10.83 -13.98
C LEU A 155 -12.50 -11.05 -15.42
N SER A 156 -11.85 -12.17 -15.69
CA SER A 156 -11.25 -12.49 -17.00
C SER A 156 -12.24 -12.46 -18.16
N SER A 157 -13.50 -12.79 -17.89
CA SER A 157 -14.59 -12.82 -18.89
C SER A 157 -15.37 -11.50 -19.00
N SER A 158 -15.01 -10.49 -18.21
CA SER A 158 -15.78 -9.26 -18.09
C SER A 158 -15.47 -8.27 -19.22
N LYS A 159 -16.46 -7.96 -20.06
CA LYS A 159 -16.30 -7.08 -21.24
C LYS A 159 -16.03 -5.61 -20.91
N HIS A 160 -16.32 -5.17 -19.69
CA HIS A 160 -16.12 -3.78 -19.27
C HIS A 160 -14.78 -3.55 -18.56
N TRP A 161 -13.87 -4.53 -18.61
CA TRP A 161 -12.52 -4.41 -18.08
C TRP A 161 -11.50 -4.55 -19.20
N ASN A 162 -10.57 -3.61 -19.22
CA ASN A 162 -9.37 -3.67 -20.03
C ASN A 162 -8.16 -3.77 -19.08
N PHE A 163 -7.64 -4.98 -18.90
CA PHE A 163 -6.44 -5.22 -18.11
C PHE A 163 -5.20 -5.13 -19.01
N LEU A 164 -4.48 -4.02 -18.96
CA LEU A 164 -3.18 -3.90 -19.63
C LEU A 164 -2.12 -4.63 -18.82
N ALA A 165 -2.01 -4.27 -17.54
CA ALA A 165 -1.20 -4.95 -16.55
C ALA A 165 -1.81 -4.82 -15.15
N VAL A 166 -1.49 -5.76 -14.26
CA VAL A 166 -1.79 -5.72 -12.83
C VAL A 166 -0.50 -5.78 -12.03
N ARG A 167 -0.55 -5.41 -10.75
CA ARG A 167 0.63 -5.24 -9.89
C ARG A 167 1.60 -6.42 -9.87
N GLY A 168 1.08 -7.64 -10.00
CA GLY A 168 1.90 -8.84 -9.94
C GLY A 168 1.14 -10.12 -10.26
N PRO A 169 1.86 -11.25 -10.27
CA PRO A 169 1.33 -12.53 -10.72
C PRO A 169 0.27 -13.09 -9.77
N LEU A 170 0.28 -12.74 -8.48
CA LEU A 170 -0.75 -13.20 -7.54
C LEU A 170 -2.08 -12.49 -7.79
N THR A 171 -2.04 -11.21 -8.14
CA THR A 171 -3.23 -10.47 -8.58
C THR A 171 -3.75 -11.02 -9.91
N ALA A 172 -2.88 -11.29 -10.90
CA ALA A 172 -3.28 -11.89 -12.17
C ALA A 172 -3.98 -13.24 -11.96
N LEU A 173 -3.39 -14.11 -11.13
CA LEU A 173 -3.97 -15.40 -10.75
C LEU A 173 -5.32 -15.23 -10.03
N ALA A 174 -5.45 -14.26 -9.12
CA ALA A 174 -6.69 -14.02 -8.39
C ALA A 174 -7.84 -13.57 -9.30
N LEU A 175 -7.53 -12.93 -10.43
CA LEU A 175 -8.47 -12.43 -11.43
C LEU A 175 -8.76 -13.41 -12.57
N GLY A 176 -8.06 -14.55 -12.64
CA GLY A 176 -8.15 -15.48 -13.77
C GLY A 176 -7.44 -14.97 -15.04
N LEU A 177 -6.52 -14.03 -14.93
CA LEU A 177 -5.75 -13.50 -16.06
C LEU A 177 -4.53 -14.37 -16.39
N SER A 178 -3.95 -14.17 -17.58
CA SER A 178 -2.65 -14.77 -17.92
C SER A 178 -1.54 -14.22 -17.01
N GLU A 179 -0.51 -15.03 -16.75
CA GLU A 179 0.63 -14.65 -15.91
C GLU A 179 1.35 -13.41 -16.45
N GLU A 180 1.39 -13.24 -17.76
CA GLU A 180 2.00 -12.10 -18.45
C GLU A 180 1.37 -10.75 -18.08
N LYS A 181 0.13 -10.75 -17.58
CA LYS A 181 -0.54 -9.53 -17.07
C LYS A 181 0.02 -9.10 -15.72
N GLY A 182 0.70 -9.97 -14.97
CA GLY A 182 1.41 -9.58 -13.75
C GLY A 182 2.71 -8.85 -14.10
N CYS A 183 2.74 -7.53 -13.93
CA CYS A 183 3.89 -6.69 -14.30
C CYS A 183 4.59 -6.08 -13.10
N THR A 184 4.10 -4.95 -12.58
CA THR A 184 4.58 -4.28 -11.36
C THR A 184 3.60 -3.19 -10.96
N ASP A 185 3.86 -2.51 -9.84
CA ASP A 185 3.10 -1.32 -9.44
C ASP A 185 3.45 -0.12 -10.32
N THR A 186 2.44 0.67 -10.67
CA THR A 186 2.54 1.80 -11.61
C THR A 186 3.43 2.94 -11.13
N ALA A 187 3.68 3.03 -9.82
CA ALA A 187 4.64 4.03 -9.31
C ALA A 187 6.06 3.86 -9.88
N ILE A 188 6.38 2.73 -10.55
CA ILE A 188 7.63 2.59 -11.32
C ILE A 188 7.79 3.66 -12.41
N LEU A 189 6.69 4.19 -12.97
CA LEU A 189 6.73 5.23 -14.01
C LEU A 189 7.20 6.59 -13.49
N LEU A 190 7.44 6.75 -12.18
CA LEU A 190 8.20 7.90 -11.66
C LEU A 190 9.57 8.03 -12.34
N ALA A 191 10.16 6.91 -12.79
CA ALA A 191 11.42 6.90 -13.54
C ALA A 191 11.36 7.64 -14.89
N LEU A 192 10.16 7.88 -15.44
CA LEU A 192 9.99 8.64 -16.69
C LEU A 192 9.94 10.16 -16.45
N MET A 193 9.93 10.62 -15.20
CA MET A 193 9.88 12.04 -14.86
C MET A 193 11.30 12.57 -14.62
N SER A 194 11.75 13.52 -15.46
CA SER A 194 13.10 14.09 -15.38
C SER A 194 13.49 14.66 -14.02
N GLU A 195 12.53 15.20 -13.25
CA GLU A 195 12.80 15.72 -11.91
C GLU A 195 13.10 14.63 -10.86
N PHE A 196 12.83 13.37 -11.20
CA PHE A 196 12.98 12.21 -10.33
C PHE A 196 14.06 11.24 -10.81
N GLU A 197 14.99 11.71 -11.65
CA GLU A 197 16.17 10.94 -12.02
C GLU A 197 16.90 10.41 -10.76
N PRO A 198 17.36 9.15 -10.76
CA PRO A 198 18.13 8.60 -9.65
C PRO A 198 19.37 9.45 -9.34
N LEU A 199 19.56 9.79 -8.07
CA LEU A 199 20.77 10.50 -7.64
C LEU A 199 21.97 9.55 -7.52
N PRO A 200 23.22 10.00 -7.73
CA PRO A 200 24.42 9.21 -7.41
C PRO A 200 24.47 8.79 -5.93
N GLU A 201 25.14 7.68 -5.59
CA GLU A 201 25.17 7.15 -4.20
C GLU A 201 25.87 8.11 -3.22
N GLU A 202 26.82 8.91 -3.71
CA GLU A 202 27.55 9.94 -2.98
C GLU A 202 26.70 11.16 -2.59
N GLU A 203 25.65 11.45 -3.35
CA GLU A 203 24.72 12.55 -3.07
C GLU A 203 23.58 12.14 -2.12
N ARG A 204 23.46 10.84 -1.84
CA ARG A 204 22.46 10.29 -0.94
C ARG A 204 22.98 10.29 0.48
N GLU A 205 22.11 10.53 1.46
CA GLU A 205 22.50 10.59 2.87
C GLU A 205 21.45 9.96 3.80
N GLY A 206 21.92 9.46 4.93
CA GLY A 206 21.06 8.97 6.00
C GLY A 206 20.26 7.70 5.70
N ILE A 207 19.59 7.24 6.74
CA ILE A 207 18.70 6.07 6.72
C ILE A 207 17.34 6.58 7.19
N ILE A 208 16.29 6.27 6.44
CA ILE A 208 14.93 6.69 6.77
C ILE A 208 14.06 5.48 7.14
N PHE A 209 13.09 5.69 8.04
CA PHE A 209 12.03 4.75 8.31
C PHE A 209 10.68 5.36 7.97
N ILE A 210 9.93 4.68 7.11
CA ILE A 210 8.58 5.08 6.68
C ILE A 210 7.60 3.98 7.10
N PRO A 211 6.85 4.11 8.21
CA PRO A 211 5.87 3.10 8.59
C PRO A 211 4.69 3.06 7.62
N HIS A 212 3.85 2.04 7.78
CA HIS A 212 2.51 2.06 7.18
C HIS A 212 1.67 3.19 7.79
N HIS A 213 0.81 3.87 7.01
CA HIS A 213 0.01 5.01 7.49
C HIS A 213 -0.76 4.73 8.78
N GLY A 214 -1.47 3.59 8.86
CA GLY A 214 -2.20 3.20 10.08
C GLY A 214 -1.31 2.87 11.30
N ALA A 215 0.01 2.72 11.12
CA ALA A 215 0.95 2.57 12.24
C ALA A 215 1.48 3.91 12.74
N ALA A 216 1.46 4.97 11.93
CA ALA A 216 1.88 6.32 12.30
C ALA A 216 1.01 6.92 13.42
N GLU A 217 -0.20 6.42 13.61
CA GLU A 217 -1.13 6.86 14.67
C GLU A 217 -0.87 6.20 16.03
N ASN A 218 -0.08 5.11 16.07
CA ASN A 218 -0.06 4.23 17.24
C ASN A 218 0.99 4.59 18.29
N CYS A 219 2.02 5.35 17.93
CA CYS A 219 3.09 5.74 18.85
C CYS A 219 3.92 6.92 18.31
N GLU A 220 4.76 7.47 19.19
CA GLU A 220 5.74 8.50 18.88
C GLU A 220 6.92 7.91 18.10
N TRP A 221 6.69 7.59 16.81
CA TRP A 221 7.72 7.00 15.96
C TRP A 221 8.95 7.89 15.81
N ASP A 222 8.78 9.21 15.87
CA ASP A 222 9.87 10.19 15.83
C ASP A 222 10.94 9.90 16.90
N SER A 223 10.53 9.82 18.17
CA SER A 223 11.44 9.49 19.29
C SER A 223 12.04 8.07 19.19
N ILE A 224 11.29 7.11 18.66
CA ILE A 224 11.81 5.74 18.45
C ILE A 224 12.91 5.75 17.40
N CYS A 225 12.70 6.45 16.29
CA CYS A 225 13.65 6.50 15.18
C CYS A 225 14.89 7.30 15.56
N GLU A 226 14.73 8.45 16.22
CA GLU A 226 15.83 9.25 16.75
C GLU A 226 16.73 8.39 17.66
N ALA A 227 16.13 7.69 18.62
CA ALA A 227 16.86 6.78 19.51
C ALA A 227 17.53 5.61 18.75
N ALA A 228 17.02 5.22 17.58
CA ALA A 228 17.61 4.19 16.73
C ALA A 228 18.70 4.73 15.79
N GLY A 229 18.87 6.05 15.67
CA GLY A 229 19.78 6.68 14.70
C GLY A 229 19.23 6.66 13.27
N VAL A 230 17.90 6.64 13.13
CA VAL A 230 17.18 6.60 11.84
C VAL A 230 16.26 7.82 11.77
N LYS A 231 16.09 8.41 10.59
CA LYS A 231 15.15 9.53 10.39
C LYS A 231 13.73 8.99 10.18
N TYR A 232 12.79 9.42 11.01
CA TYR A 232 11.37 9.12 10.80
C TYR A 232 10.80 9.97 9.67
N ILE A 233 10.02 9.37 8.78
CA ILE A 233 9.21 10.08 7.79
C ILE A 233 7.76 9.65 7.96
N ASP A 234 6.88 10.62 8.21
CA ASP A 234 5.46 10.37 8.35
C ASP A 234 4.84 10.08 6.97
N PRO A 235 4.25 8.89 6.73
CA PRO A 235 3.65 8.52 5.45
C PRO A 235 2.37 9.31 5.09
N ARG A 236 1.93 10.23 5.96
CA ARG A 236 0.70 11.01 5.79
C ARG A 236 0.92 12.42 5.25
N ILE A 237 2.18 12.85 5.15
CA ILE A 237 2.52 14.17 4.62
C ILE A 237 2.47 14.16 3.09
N GLU A 238 2.79 15.31 2.48
CA GLU A 238 2.69 15.51 1.04
C GLU A 238 3.56 14.50 0.27
N SER A 239 2.96 13.91 -0.77
CA SER A 239 3.56 12.85 -1.57
C SER A 239 4.91 13.18 -2.21
N LYS A 240 5.07 14.36 -2.82
CA LYS A 240 6.33 14.76 -3.45
C LYS A 240 7.43 14.97 -2.41
N GLU A 241 7.10 15.49 -1.23
CA GLU A 241 8.06 15.61 -0.12
C GLU A 241 8.61 14.25 0.33
N VAL A 242 7.73 13.24 0.48
CA VAL A 242 8.15 11.88 0.84
C VAL A 242 8.98 11.25 -0.27
N ILE A 243 8.54 11.37 -1.53
CA ILE A 243 9.24 10.85 -2.72
C ILE A 243 10.65 11.44 -2.83
N GLU A 244 10.79 12.75 -2.67
CA GLU A 244 12.09 13.41 -2.74
C GLU A 244 13.01 13.00 -1.58
N THR A 245 12.42 12.79 -0.40
CA THR A 245 13.18 12.27 0.75
C THR A 245 13.67 10.84 0.53
N ILE A 246 12.84 9.98 -0.08
CA ILE A 246 13.25 8.63 -0.48
C ILE A 246 14.43 8.73 -1.47
N ARG A 247 14.30 9.55 -2.53
CA ARG A 247 15.33 9.71 -3.59
C ARG A 247 16.70 10.11 -3.04
N LYS A 248 16.72 10.93 -1.99
CA LYS A 248 17.94 11.44 -1.32
C LYS A 248 18.50 10.52 -0.23
N SER A 249 17.85 9.39 0.08
CA SER A 249 18.26 8.52 1.18
C SER A 249 19.23 7.43 0.75
N LYS A 250 20.12 6.96 1.64
CA LYS A 250 20.99 5.79 1.36
C LYS A 250 20.27 4.46 1.54
N LEU A 251 19.35 4.40 2.51
CA LEU A 251 18.58 3.19 2.83
C LEU A 251 17.17 3.57 3.32
N VAL A 252 16.16 2.87 2.80
CA VAL A 252 14.76 2.99 3.24
C VAL A 252 14.32 1.76 4.02
N LEU A 253 14.09 1.93 5.32
CA LEU A 253 13.40 0.95 6.15
C LEU A 253 11.88 1.11 5.93
N SER A 254 11.28 0.18 5.19
CA SER A 254 10.00 0.40 4.53
C SER A 254 8.86 -0.39 5.17
N GLY A 255 8.03 0.29 5.98
CA GLY A 255 6.74 -0.22 6.47
C GLY A 255 5.57 0.03 5.52
N ALA A 256 5.67 1.07 4.69
CA ALA A 256 4.75 1.32 3.57
C ALA A 256 5.25 0.61 2.30
N MET A 257 4.38 -0.04 1.54
CA MET A 257 4.78 -0.74 0.30
C MET A 257 5.21 0.25 -0.79
N HIS A 258 4.52 1.40 -0.92
CA HIS A 258 4.92 2.43 -1.88
C HIS A 258 6.30 3.03 -1.57
N ALA A 259 6.73 3.07 -0.31
CA ALA A 259 8.09 3.50 0.02
C ALA A 259 9.14 2.56 -0.58
N ALA A 260 8.89 1.24 -0.56
CA ALA A 260 9.76 0.25 -1.18
C ALA A 260 9.73 0.34 -2.72
N ILE A 261 8.53 0.48 -3.31
CA ILE A 261 8.38 0.65 -4.77
C ILE A 261 9.16 1.87 -5.27
N ILE A 262 8.97 3.02 -4.61
CA ILE A 262 9.63 4.28 -4.98
C ILE A 262 11.14 4.19 -4.75
N ALA A 263 11.57 3.59 -3.63
CA ALA A 263 12.99 3.38 -3.37
C ALA A 263 13.64 2.53 -4.47
N ASP A 264 13.02 1.40 -4.81
CA ASP A 264 13.50 0.52 -5.89
C ASP A 264 13.52 1.23 -7.25
N THR A 265 12.53 2.10 -7.51
CA THR A 265 12.44 2.91 -8.73
C THR A 265 13.59 3.91 -8.86
N PHE A 266 13.99 4.54 -7.74
CA PHE A 266 15.14 5.45 -7.70
C PHE A 266 16.46 4.72 -7.42
N ARG A 267 16.47 3.39 -7.47
CA ARG A 267 17.63 2.54 -7.18
C ARG A 267 18.21 2.80 -5.78
N VAL A 268 17.37 3.19 -4.81
CA VAL A 268 17.69 3.36 -3.39
C VAL A 268 17.45 2.04 -2.67
N LYS A 269 18.49 1.53 -2.00
CA LYS A 269 18.41 0.29 -1.22
C LYS A 269 17.28 0.38 -0.20
N TRP A 270 16.52 -0.69 -0.04
CA TRP A 270 15.40 -0.72 0.90
C TRP A 270 15.33 -2.05 1.67
N LEU A 271 14.61 -2.05 2.79
CA LEU A 271 14.38 -3.24 3.62
C LEU A 271 12.91 -3.26 4.07
N PRO A 272 12.15 -4.34 3.84
CA PRO A 272 10.77 -4.41 4.29
C PRO A 272 10.70 -4.50 5.82
N ILE A 273 9.87 -3.66 6.43
CA ILE A 273 9.61 -3.63 7.87
C ILE A 273 8.14 -3.91 8.13
N THR A 274 7.84 -4.64 9.20
CA THR A 274 6.46 -4.78 9.70
C THR A 274 6.37 -4.31 11.14
N THR A 275 5.37 -3.49 11.44
CA THR A 275 5.11 -2.99 12.80
C THR A 275 3.97 -3.74 13.47
N SER A 276 3.05 -4.32 12.72
CA SER A 276 1.93 -5.09 13.29
C SER A 276 1.31 -6.07 12.29
N SER A 277 0.35 -6.88 12.78
CA SER A 277 -0.45 -7.81 11.98
C SER A 277 -1.40 -7.12 11.00
N THR A 278 -1.49 -5.79 11.00
CA THR A 278 -2.37 -5.05 10.07
C THR A 278 -1.82 -5.06 8.64
N ILE A 279 -0.52 -5.27 8.46
CA ILE A 279 0.13 -5.34 7.15
C ILE A 279 -0.51 -6.43 6.30
N ASN A 280 -0.68 -6.14 5.02
CA ASN A 280 -1.25 -7.08 4.05
C ASN A 280 -0.12 -7.76 3.28
N HIS A 281 0.30 -8.94 3.74
CA HIS A 281 1.39 -9.70 3.12
C HIS A 281 1.11 -10.11 1.67
N PHE A 282 -0.16 -10.26 1.27
CA PHE A 282 -0.50 -10.53 -0.12
C PHE A 282 -0.02 -9.43 -1.04
N LYS A 283 -0.25 -8.15 -0.68
CA LYS A 283 0.15 -7.00 -1.50
C LYS A 283 1.66 -6.97 -1.71
N TRP A 284 2.40 -7.17 -0.63
CA TRP A 284 3.86 -7.19 -0.64
C TRP A 284 4.40 -8.35 -1.47
N LEU A 285 3.92 -9.58 -1.25
CA LEU A 285 4.33 -10.74 -2.05
C LEU A 285 4.03 -10.55 -3.53
N ASP A 286 2.85 -10.03 -3.85
CA ASP A 286 2.43 -9.81 -5.23
C ASP A 286 3.39 -8.88 -5.99
N TRP A 287 3.80 -7.77 -5.37
CA TRP A 287 4.78 -6.85 -5.95
C TRP A 287 6.22 -7.39 -5.92
N THR A 288 6.67 -7.96 -4.80
CA THR A 288 8.05 -8.45 -4.67
C THR A 288 8.36 -9.60 -5.62
N ILE A 289 7.40 -10.52 -5.85
CA ILE A 289 7.54 -11.58 -6.86
C ILE A 289 7.65 -10.96 -8.27
N SER A 290 6.89 -9.91 -8.56
CA SER A 290 6.89 -9.30 -9.89
C SER A 290 8.20 -8.57 -10.21
N MET A 291 8.88 -8.06 -9.17
CA MET A 291 10.22 -7.45 -9.21
C MET A 291 11.37 -8.42 -8.92
N ASN A 292 11.09 -9.72 -8.74
CA ASN A 292 12.08 -10.76 -8.43
C ASN A 292 12.98 -10.42 -7.21
N VAL A 293 12.38 -9.87 -6.15
CA VAL A 293 13.04 -9.55 -4.89
C VAL A 293 12.46 -10.37 -3.74
N PRO A 294 13.25 -10.73 -2.71
CA PRO A 294 12.73 -11.50 -1.58
C PRO A 294 11.81 -10.64 -0.70
N TYR A 295 10.81 -11.28 -0.08
CA TYR A 295 9.98 -10.66 0.94
C TYR A 295 10.13 -11.37 2.27
N ASP A 296 11.09 -10.88 3.07
CA ASP A 296 11.33 -11.30 4.45
C ASP A 296 11.35 -10.06 5.37
N PRO A 297 10.17 -9.58 5.82
CA PRO A 297 10.08 -8.34 6.57
C PRO A 297 10.60 -8.49 8.00
N VAL A 298 11.44 -7.54 8.43
CA VAL A 298 11.86 -7.45 9.84
C VAL A 298 10.69 -6.96 10.68
N PHE A 299 10.32 -7.72 11.72
CA PHE A 299 9.26 -7.33 12.65
C PHE A 299 9.80 -6.43 13.77
N VAL A 300 9.60 -5.12 13.62
CA VAL A 300 9.98 -4.09 14.62
C VAL A 300 9.00 -4.07 15.80
N GLY A 301 7.77 -4.53 15.57
CA GLY A 301 6.70 -4.45 16.53
C GLY A 301 6.03 -3.07 16.58
N PRO A 302 4.95 -2.94 17.37
CA PRO A 302 4.02 -1.82 17.21
C PRO A 302 4.39 -0.56 18.02
N GLY A 303 5.54 -0.57 18.72
CA GLY A 303 6.08 0.59 19.44
C GLY A 303 5.33 1.03 20.71
N SER A 304 4.06 0.64 20.91
CA SER A 304 3.25 1.02 22.08
C SER A 304 2.29 -0.09 22.57
N LEU A 305 1.68 0.12 23.73
CA LEU A 305 0.60 -0.69 24.27
C LEU A 305 -0.64 -0.68 23.37
N GLY A 306 -1.07 0.50 22.90
CA GLY A 306 -2.24 0.63 22.01
C GLY A 306 -2.00 -0.14 20.71
N GLY A 307 -0.81 0.02 20.12
CA GLY A 307 -0.40 -0.74 18.94
C GLY A 307 -0.29 -2.25 19.21
N LYS A 308 0.12 -2.70 20.40
CA LYS A 308 0.10 -4.12 20.80
C LYS A 308 -1.33 -4.67 20.83
N ILE A 309 -2.28 -3.91 21.38
CA ILE A 309 -3.68 -4.31 21.41
C ILE A 309 -4.23 -4.42 20.00
N GLN A 310 -3.98 -3.43 19.15
CA GLN A 310 -4.37 -3.48 17.73
C GLN A 310 -3.75 -4.69 17.02
N HIS A 311 -2.47 -4.94 17.24
CA HIS A 311 -1.75 -6.10 16.70
C HIS A 311 -2.42 -7.43 17.09
N PHE A 312 -2.81 -7.60 18.36
CA PHE A 312 -3.51 -8.80 18.84
C PHE A 312 -4.91 -8.92 18.27
N VAL A 313 -5.68 -7.83 18.26
CA VAL A 313 -7.01 -7.80 17.65
C VAL A 313 -6.91 -8.32 16.23
N TYR A 314 -6.05 -7.73 15.39
CA TYR A 314 -5.88 -8.15 14.00
C TYR A 314 -5.37 -9.58 13.84
N LYS A 315 -4.43 -10.01 14.69
CA LYS A 315 -3.89 -11.38 14.68
C LYS A 315 -4.96 -12.46 14.87
N TYR A 316 -5.92 -12.21 15.76
CA TYR A 316 -6.93 -13.20 16.13
C TYR A 316 -8.28 -13.01 15.43
N SER A 317 -8.54 -11.85 14.85
CA SER A 317 -9.71 -11.61 14.03
C SER A 317 -9.39 -11.77 12.55
N TRP A 318 -8.74 -10.78 11.93
CA TRP A 318 -8.74 -10.59 10.48
C TRP A 318 -7.61 -11.24 9.70
N ALA A 319 -6.40 -11.31 10.29
CA ALA A 319 -5.20 -11.60 9.53
C ALA A 319 -4.31 -12.62 10.24
N SER A 320 -3.88 -13.64 9.49
CA SER A 320 -2.73 -14.43 9.89
C SER A 320 -1.47 -13.56 9.76
N GLN A 321 -0.59 -13.59 10.75
CA GLN A 321 0.79 -13.07 10.60
C GLN A 321 1.63 -13.91 9.66
N LYS A 322 1.21 -15.16 9.41
CA LYS A 322 1.94 -16.07 8.56
C LYS A 322 1.95 -15.51 7.14
N ILE A 323 3.14 -15.16 6.68
CA ILE A 323 3.42 -14.83 5.29
C ILE A 323 3.10 -16.10 4.46
N PRO A 324 2.24 -16.00 3.43
CA PRO A 324 1.97 -17.12 2.55
C PRO A 324 3.24 -17.68 1.91
N ALA A 325 3.44 -19.00 1.95
CA ALA A 325 4.67 -19.62 1.43
C ALA A 325 4.63 -19.87 -0.09
N ASN A 326 3.45 -19.82 -0.71
CA ASN A 326 3.25 -20.11 -2.13
C ASN A 326 1.97 -19.44 -2.65
N ALA A 327 1.78 -19.46 -3.98
CA ALA A 327 0.63 -18.83 -4.62
C ALA A 327 -0.72 -19.35 -4.09
N LYS A 328 -0.85 -20.67 -3.86
CA LYS A 328 -2.09 -21.27 -3.33
C LYS A 328 -2.41 -20.72 -1.94
N GLU A 329 -1.42 -20.67 -1.05
CA GLU A 329 -1.56 -20.06 0.27
C GLU A 329 -1.85 -18.56 0.19
N ALA A 330 -1.27 -17.85 -0.79
CA ALA A 330 -1.50 -16.42 -0.97
C ALA A 330 -2.95 -16.14 -1.41
N ILE A 331 -3.50 -16.93 -2.34
CA ILE A 331 -4.90 -16.84 -2.73
C ILE A 331 -5.82 -17.19 -1.54
N ALA A 332 -5.50 -18.23 -0.76
CA ALA A 332 -6.25 -18.58 0.44
C ALA A 332 -6.20 -17.46 1.50
N TYR A 333 -5.04 -16.82 1.66
CA TYR A 333 -4.85 -15.65 2.52
C TYR A 333 -5.73 -14.48 2.07
N LEU A 334 -5.70 -14.14 0.78
CA LEU A 334 -6.51 -13.07 0.20
C LEU A 334 -8.00 -13.35 0.40
N LYS A 335 -8.46 -14.57 0.11
CA LYS A 335 -9.84 -15.01 0.36
C LYS A 335 -10.21 -14.83 1.83
N LYS A 336 -9.39 -15.35 2.76
CA LYS A 336 -9.65 -15.28 4.20
C LYS A 336 -9.76 -13.84 4.70
N ARG A 337 -8.85 -12.97 4.28
CA ARG A 337 -8.81 -11.56 4.68
C ARG A 337 -10.02 -10.76 4.19
N ASN A 338 -10.59 -11.18 3.06
CA ASN A 338 -11.76 -10.53 2.45
C ASN A 338 -13.09 -11.27 2.70
N ARG A 339 -13.11 -12.31 3.57
CA ARG A 339 -14.34 -13.01 3.91
C ARG A 339 -15.28 -12.07 4.67
N LEU A 340 -16.37 -11.67 4.01
CA LEU A 340 -17.50 -11.01 4.66
C LEU A 340 -18.24 -12.04 5.52
N GLY A 341 -18.23 -11.87 6.83
CA GLY A 341 -18.94 -12.77 7.74
C GLY A 341 -19.37 -12.07 9.04
N ILE A 342 -20.66 -12.19 9.37
CA ILE A 342 -21.26 -11.62 10.60
C ILE A 342 -20.51 -12.13 11.84
N VAL A 343 -20.23 -13.43 11.91
CA VAL A 343 -19.50 -14.06 13.03
C VAL A 343 -18.08 -13.50 13.18
N HIS A 344 -17.38 -13.26 12.06
CA HIS A 344 -16.04 -12.71 12.07
C HIS A 344 -16.02 -11.27 12.60
N ASN A 345 -16.97 -10.45 12.12
CA ASN A 345 -17.16 -9.07 12.58
C ASN A 345 -17.50 -9.02 14.08
N LEU A 346 -18.34 -9.93 14.56
CA LEU A 346 -18.71 -10.02 15.98
C LEU A 346 -17.52 -10.41 16.85
N LYS A 347 -16.77 -11.45 16.46
CA LYS A 347 -15.54 -11.85 17.18
C LYS A 347 -14.51 -10.72 17.21
N ALA A 348 -14.27 -10.07 16.07
CA ALA A 348 -13.37 -8.92 15.97
C ALA A 348 -13.80 -7.77 16.88
N GLY A 349 -15.10 -7.42 16.84
CA GLY A 349 -15.67 -6.38 17.69
C GLY A 349 -15.55 -6.69 19.18
N LEU A 350 -15.74 -7.95 19.58
CA LEU A 350 -15.59 -8.38 20.97
C LEU A 350 -14.13 -8.31 21.45
N ILE A 351 -13.19 -8.82 20.65
CA ILE A 351 -11.75 -8.72 20.96
C ILE A 351 -11.32 -7.26 21.03
N TRP A 352 -11.81 -6.42 20.10
CA TRP A 352 -11.51 -4.99 20.10
C TRP A 352 -12.04 -4.30 21.35
N LYS A 353 -13.31 -4.54 21.73
CA LYS A 353 -13.91 -3.98 22.97
C LYS A 353 -13.14 -4.38 24.22
N LEU A 354 -12.77 -5.66 24.32
CA LEU A 354 -11.92 -6.16 25.41
C LEU A 354 -10.57 -5.44 25.42
N GLY A 355 -9.94 -5.31 24.25
CA GLY A 355 -8.71 -4.56 24.05
C GLY A 355 -8.82 -3.11 24.53
N THR A 356 -9.87 -2.39 24.12
CA THR A 356 -10.08 -0.98 24.54
C THR A 356 -10.32 -0.87 26.04
N TYR A 357 -11.03 -1.83 26.65
CA TYR A 357 -11.24 -1.85 28.09
C TYR A 357 -9.92 -2.05 28.85
N VAL A 358 -9.11 -3.01 28.41
CA VAL A 358 -7.77 -3.26 28.96
C VAL A 358 -6.88 -2.03 28.80
N GLU A 359 -6.90 -1.38 27.63
CA GLU A 359 -6.14 -0.17 27.39
C GLU A 359 -6.55 0.95 28.35
N ARG A 360 -7.85 1.23 28.46
CA ARG A 360 -8.38 2.25 29.38
C ARG A 360 -8.01 1.94 30.83
N GLY A 361 -8.10 0.68 31.23
CA GLY A 361 -7.65 0.20 32.54
C GLY A 361 -6.17 0.52 32.76
N LEU A 362 -5.30 0.14 31.84
CA LEU A 362 -3.85 0.39 31.91
C LEU A 362 -3.45 1.86 31.79
N ARG A 363 -4.32 2.72 31.25
CA ARG A 363 -4.14 4.18 31.22
C ARG A 363 -4.69 4.87 32.47
N SER A 364 -5.57 4.21 33.24
CA SER A 364 -6.13 4.77 34.48
C SER A 364 -5.06 4.96 35.57
N LYS A 365 -5.24 5.94 36.46
CA LYS A 365 -4.29 6.26 37.54
C LYS A 365 -3.73 5.03 38.28
N PRO A 366 -4.53 4.05 38.77
CA PRO A 366 -3.99 2.92 39.53
C PRO A 366 -3.05 2.01 38.74
N LEU A 367 -3.29 1.83 37.43
CA LEU A 367 -2.52 0.90 36.59
C LEU A 367 -1.59 1.61 35.59
N SER A 368 -1.60 2.95 35.56
CA SER A 368 -0.80 3.79 34.66
C SER A 368 0.69 3.47 34.68
N LYS A 369 1.25 3.10 35.84
CA LYS A 369 2.65 2.67 35.97
C LYS A 369 2.94 1.38 35.18
N ILE A 370 1.99 0.45 35.15
CA ILE A 370 2.10 -0.80 34.40
C ILE A 370 1.99 -0.50 32.90
N GLY A 371 1.01 0.30 32.49
CA GLY A 371 0.87 0.75 31.11
C GLY A 371 2.15 1.39 30.58
N LYS A 372 2.74 2.34 31.33
CA LYS A 372 4.02 2.99 30.99
C LYS A 372 5.18 2.00 30.89
N ARG A 373 5.25 0.98 31.76
CA ARG A 373 6.28 -0.07 31.66
C ARG A 373 6.13 -0.89 30.36
N ILE A 374 4.90 -1.17 29.94
CA ILE A 374 4.63 -1.91 28.70
C ILE A 374 4.99 -1.08 27.46
N ASP A 375 4.65 0.22 27.47
CA ASP A 375 5.07 1.17 26.44
C ASP A 375 6.60 1.22 26.36
N ASN A 376 7.29 1.50 27.47
CA ASN A 376 8.74 1.57 27.52
C ASN A 376 9.40 0.27 27.01
N LYS A 377 8.84 -0.90 27.33
CA LYS A 377 9.34 -2.18 26.80
C LYS A 377 9.10 -2.29 25.29
N ALA A 378 7.93 -1.87 24.79
CA ALA A 378 7.63 -1.86 23.36
C ALA A 378 8.59 -0.94 22.59
N THR A 379 8.77 0.29 23.08
CA THR A 379 9.71 1.28 22.55
C THR A 379 11.13 0.74 22.51
N LYS A 380 11.64 0.18 23.62
CA LYS A 380 13.00 -0.40 23.66
C LYS A 380 13.22 -1.51 22.64
N VAL A 381 12.22 -2.36 22.43
CA VAL A 381 12.27 -3.41 21.40
C VAL A 381 12.32 -2.78 20.01
N ALA A 382 11.43 -1.82 19.72
CA ALA A 382 11.38 -1.15 18.43
C ALA A 382 12.70 -0.41 18.11
N VAL A 383 13.26 0.33 19.07
CA VAL A 383 14.56 1.01 18.95
C VAL A 383 15.67 0.01 18.64
N LYS A 384 15.77 -1.09 19.41
CA LYS A 384 16.80 -2.11 19.20
C LYS A 384 16.68 -2.72 17.80
N THR A 385 15.46 -3.12 17.40
CA THR A 385 15.24 -3.78 16.12
C THR A 385 15.47 -2.84 14.94
N LEU A 386 15.04 -1.57 15.01
CA LEU A 386 15.31 -0.58 13.96
C LEU A 386 16.81 -0.28 13.83
N ARG A 387 17.53 -0.20 14.95
CA ARG A 387 18.99 -0.02 14.92
C ARG A 387 19.70 -1.21 14.28
N THR A 388 19.27 -2.44 14.57
CA THR A 388 19.82 -3.62 13.88
C THR A 388 19.44 -3.63 12.40
N ALA A 389 18.21 -3.22 12.06
CA ALA A 389 17.76 -3.15 10.67
C ALA A 389 18.51 -2.08 9.86
N SER A 390 18.96 -0.99 10.48
CA SER A 390 19.74 0.07 9.82
C SER A 390 21.16 -0.36 9.44
N GLU A 391 21.67 -1.46 10.01
CA GLU A 391 22.94 -2.09 9.63
C GLU A 391 22.80 -2.96 8.36
N SER A 392 21.58 -3.16 7.86
CA SER A 392 21.32 -3.93 6.64
C SER A 392 21.92 -3.27 5.41
N ARG A 393 22.39 -4.09 4.47
CA ARG A 393 22.75 -3.63 3.12
C ARG A 393 21.53 -3.25 2.27
N GLY A 394 20.32 -3.59 2.74
CA GLY A 394 19.09 -3.48 1.97
C GLY A 394 19.09 -4.42 0.75
N MET A 395 18.09 -4.25 -0.09
CA MET A 395 17.93 -4.96 -1.36
C MET A 395 17.51 -3.98 -2.46
N LEU A 396 17.67 -4.44 -3.70
CA LEU A 396 17.16 -3.85 -4.92
C LEU A 396 16.74 -4.97 -5.85
N SER A 397 15.76 -4.70 -6.72
CA SER A 397 15.55 -5.51 -7.91
C SER A 397 16.80 -5.48 -8.80
N ASP A 398 16.99 -6.51 -9.61
CA ASP A 398 18.03 -6.52 -10.62
C ASP A 398 17.75 -5.48 -11.72
N ASP A 399 18.80 -4.90 -12.33
CA ASP A 399 18.67 -3.80 -13.30
C ASP A 399 17.90 -4.24 -14.56
N ASP A 400 18.15 -5.45 -15.07
CA ASP A 400 17.41 -5.99 -16.22
C ASP A 400 15.94 -6.22 -15.88
N THR A 401 15.68 -6.70 -14.65
CA THR A 401 14.30 -6.88 -14.16
C THR A 401 13.60 -5.52 -14.05
N PHE A 402 14.26 -4.53 -13.46
CA PHE A 402 13.71 -3.18 -13.34
C PHE A 402 13.40 -2.57 -14.71
N GLN A 403 14.37 -2.58 -15.63
CA GLN A 403 14.21 -1.98 -16.95
C GLN A 403 13.10 -2.67 -17.75
N HIS A 404 13.07 -4.00 -17.75
CA HIS A 404 12.00 -4.76 -18.43
C HIS A 404 10.60 -4.45 -17.89
N ARG A 405 10.47 -4.19 -16.58
CA ARG A 405 9.19 -3.77 -15.99
C ARG A 405 8.83 -2.33 -16.34
N LEU A 406 9.82 -1.44 -16.36
CA LEU A 406 9.63 -0.05 -16.75
C LEU A 406 9.15 0.05 -18.20
N ASP A 407 9.85 -0.62 -19.13
CA ASP A 407 9.53 -0.62 -20.57
C ASP A 407 8.09 -1.11 -20.83
N LYS A 408 7.69 -2.22 -20.18
CA LYS A 408 6.31 -2.72 -20.28
C LYS A 408 5.28 -1.74 -19.75
N MET A 409 5.57 -1.08 -18.63
CA MET A 409 4.65 -0.11 -18.05
C MET A 409 4.57 1.17 -18.89
N GLU A 410 5.66 1.56 -19.55
CA GLU A 410 5.68 2.66 -20.51
C GLU A 410 4.85 2.34 -21.77
N GLU A 411 4.98 1.13 -22.32
CA GLU A 411 4.12 0.65 -23.41
C GLU A 411 2.64 0.74 -23.04
N HIS A 412 2.27 0.25 -21.84
CA HIS A 412 0.91 0.32 -21.35
C HIS A 412 0.44 1.74 -21.07
N LEU A 413 1.33 2.63 -20.59
CA LEU A 413 1.04 4.06 -20.46
C LEU A 413 0.69 4.66 -21.83
N ASN A 414 1.47 4.35 -22.87
CA ASN A 414 1.20 4.81 -24.22
C ASN A 414 -0.14 4.29 -24.75
N SER A 415 -0.53 3.04 -24.47
CA SER A 415 -1.87 2.54 -24.80
C SER A 415 -2.98 3.33 -24.08
N ILE A 416 -2.79 3.69 -22.80
CA ILE A 416 -3.74 4.54 -22.05
C ILE A 416 -3.84 5.93 -22.67
N ILE A 417 -2.70 6.51 -23.07
CA ILE A 417 -2.64 7.81 -23.73
C ILE A 417 -3.35 7.75 -25.08
N GLY A 418 -3.17 6.69 -25.88
CA GLY A 418 -3.89 6.48 -27.13
C GLY A 418 -5.41 6.42 -26.93
N ILE A 419 -5.87 5.69 -25.91
CA ILE A 419 -7.30 5.64 -25.54
C ILE A 419 -7.82 7.04 -25.14
N LYS A 420 -7.01 7.81 -24.40
CA LYS A 420 -7.32 9.18 -23.96
C LYS A 420 -7.24 10.22 -25.10
N THR A 421 -6.48 9.97 -26.15
CA THR A 421 -6.28 10.96 -27.23
C THR A 421 -7.06 10.61 -28.50
N ASN A 422 -7.62 9.39 -28.57
CA ASN A 422 -8.27 8.84 -29.75
C ASN A 422 -7.33 8.77 -30.97
N GLU A 423 -6.02 8.66 -30.72
CA GLU A 423 -5.05 8.23 -31.71
C GLU A 423 -5.35 6.75 -32.01
N LYS A 424 -6.00 6.50 -33.15
CA LYS A 424 -6.04 5.14 -33.70
C LYS A 424 -4.60 4.77 -34.05
N GLU A 425 -4.10 3.68 -33.46
CA GLU A 425 -2.91 2.97 -33.94
C GLU A 425 -2.96 2.75 -35.46
#